data_AF-A0A2T0BDW6-F1
#
_entry.id   AF-A0A2T0BDW6-F1
#
_cell.length_a   1.000
_cell.length_b   1.000
_cell.length_c   1.000
_cell.angle_alpha   90.00
_cell.angle_beta   90.00
_cell.angle_gamma   90.00
#
_symmetry.space_group_name_H-M   'P 1'
#
loop_
_entity.id
_entity.type
_entity.pdbx_description
1 polymer ?
#
loop_
_entity_poly.entity_id
_entity_poly.type
_entity_poly.pdbx_seq_one_letter_code
_entity_poly.pdbx_strand_id
1 'polypeptide(L)'
;MSNLNRNKKPPMSMESKGDKKPGSKPKNTKETIKRLVEYICIDKLKVILILLFVIINTMCTLLGAYMIRPIINNYILPIDGSNPSLTGLVGALLLMGGILLMGVIAAYFQNRIMMGVSQKAVKEIRRDLFNKVQKLPVRFFDTNNHGDIMSRFTNDVDSIGEMLNNIVI
;
A
#
# COMPACT_ATOMS: atom_id res chain seq x y z
N MET A 1 -42.00 31.11 52.88
CA MET A 1 -40.93 31.91 52.25
C MET A 1 -39.60 31.27 52.63
N SER A 2 -39.08 30.39 51.78
CA SER A 2 -38.05 30.69 50.78
C SER A 2 -36.67 30.91 51.41
N ASN A 3 -35.78 29.92 51.29
CA ASN A 3 -34.71 29.97 50.30
C ASN A 3 -33.79 28.74 50.40
N LEU A 4 -33.80 27.94 49.33
CA LEU A 4 -32.73 27.01 48.99
C LEU A 4 -31.46 27.80 48.65
N ASN A 5 -30.31 27.42 49.20
CA ASN A 5 -29.00 27.77 48.65
C ASN A 5 -28.06 26.56 48.83
N ARG A 6 -28.13 25.61 47.90
CA ARG A 6 -27.21 25.38 46.77
C ARG A 6 -25.76 25.09 47.15
N ASN A 7 -25.28 23.99 46.55
CA ASN A 7 -23.91 23.75 46.11
C ASN A 7 -22.91 23.11 47.10
N LYS A 8 -23.12 21.82 47.41
CA LYS A 8 -21.97 20.90 47.61
C LYS A 8 -21.69 20.21 46.27
N LYS A 9 -20.61 20.60 45.59
CA LYS A 9 -20.08 19.90 44.42
C LYS A 9 -19.62 18.49 44.85
N PRO A 10 -19.88 17.43 44.07
CA PRO A 10 -19.28 16.12 44.34
C PRO A 10 -17.76 16.20 44.08
N PRO A 11 -16.95 15.35 44.74
CA PRO A 11 -15.51 15.32 44.49
C PRO A 11 -15.26 14.96 43.02
N MET A 12 -14.49 15.81 42.34
CA MET A 12 -13.97 15.56 41.00
C MET A 12 -13.28 14.19 41.00
N SER A 13 -13.80 13.25 40.21
CA SER A 13 -13.03 12.09 39.78
C SER A 13 -11.75 12.61 39.16
N MET A 14 -10.60 12.28 39.76
CA MET A 14 -9.30 12.43 39.11
C MET A 14 -9.31 11.52 37.89
N GLU A 15 -9.72 12.09 36.77
CA GLU A 15 -9.51 11.52 35.46
C GLU A 15 -8.00 11.47 35.27
N SER A 16 -7.44 10.28 35.49
CA SER A 16 -6.06 9.96 35.17
C SER A 16 -5.86 10.18 33.68
N LYS A 17 -5.49 11.41 33.31
CA LYS A 17 -4.87 11.72 32.02
C LYS A 17 -3.59 10.91 31.96
N GLY A 18 -3.70 9.70 31.42
CA GLY A 18 -2.55 8.93 31.01
C GLY A 18 -1.81 9.73 29.97
N ASP A 19 -0.69 10.33 30.37
CA ASP A 19 0.33 10.86 29.47
C ASP A 19 0.69 9.74 28.49
N LYS A 20 0.08 9.76 27.31
CA LYS A 20 0.56 9.01 26.15
C LYS A 20 1.90 9.65 25.79
N LYS A 21 2.97 9.14 26.40
CA LYS A 21 4.34 9.42 25.97
C LYS A 21 4.38 9.29 24.44
N PRO A 22 4.84 10.32 23.71
CA PRO A 22 4.95 10.23 22.27
C PRO A 22 5.84 9.04 21.94
N GLY A 23 5.31 8.12 21.13
CA GLY A 23 5.96 6.85 20.80
C GLY A 23 7.42 7.09 20.44
N SER A 24 8.32 6.40 21.14
CA SER A 24 9.75 6.46 20.90
C SER A 24 10.02 6.19 19.42
N LYS A 25 10.66 7.15 18.73
CA LYS A 25 11.07 6.98 17.33
C LYS A 25 11.87 5.67 17.20
N PRO A 26 11.63 4.86 16.15
CA PRO A 26 12.35 3.60 15.98
C PRO A 26 13.85 3.86 15.94
N LYS A 27 14.64 3.08 16.70
CA LYS A 27 16.10 3.26 16.76
C LYS A 27 16.77 3.14 15.38
N ASN A 28 16.22 2.33 14.46
CA ASN A 28 16.79 2.10 13.11
C ASN A 28 15.71 1.77 12.05
N THR A 29 14.84 2.72 11.69
CA THR A 29 13.79 2.50 10.65
C THR A 29 14.36 2.00 9.31
N LYS A 30 15.52 2.55 8.90
CA LYS A 30 16.18 2.17 7.63
C LYS A 30 16.60 0.70 7.61
N GLU A 31 17.12 0.19 8.73
CA GLU A 31 17.57 -1.20 8.81
C GLU A 31 16.39 -2.17 8.76
N THR A 32 15.28 -1.83 9.43
CA THR A 32 14.03 -2.61 9.36
C THR A 32 13.50 -2.68 7.93
N ILE A 33 13.44 -1.54 7.22
CA ILE A 33 12.99 -1.50 5.83
C ILE A 33 13.92 -2.35 4.94
N LYS A 34 15.24 -2.24 5.13
CA LYS A 34 16.21 -3.04 4.35
C LYS A 34 15.96 -4.54 4.50
N ARG A 35 15.72 -5.01 5.73
CA ARG A 35 15.41 -6.43 5.99
C ARG A 35 14.12 -6.86 5.30
N LEU A 36 13.08 -6.03 5.32
CA LEU A 36 11.82 -6.34 4.65
C LEU A 36 11.97 -6.42 3.12
N VAL A 37 12.74 -5.49 2.53
CA VAL A 37 13.04 -5.51 1.08
C VAL A 37 13.86 -6.75 0.71
N GLU A 38 14.76 -7.21 1.58
CA GLU A 38 15.54 -8.42 1.36
C GLU A 38 14.66 -9.67 1.21
N TYR A 39 13.55 -9.77 1.98
CA TYR A 39 12.58 -10.85 1.82
C TYR A 39 11.83 -10.81 0.47
N ILE A 40 11.60 -9.63 -0.11
CA ILE A 40 11.01 -9.48 -1.46
C ILE A 40 12.03 -9.85 -2.55
N CYS A 41 13.27 -9.41 -2.38
CA CYS A 41 14.34 -9.57 -3.36
C CYS A 41 14.91 -11.00 -3.47
N ILE A 42 14.34 -11.97 -2.75
CA ILE A 42 14.66 -13.40 -2.90
C ILE A 42 14.49 -13.84 -4.36
N ASP A 43 13.42 -13.41 -5.02
CA ASP A 43 13.13 -13.74 -6.43
C ASP A 43 13.51 -12.57 -7.38
N LYS A 44 14.82 -12.28 -7.50
CA LYS A 44 15.35 -11.14 -8.28
C LYS A 44 14.77 -11.02 -9.70
N LEU A 45 14.54 -12.14 -10.39
CA LEU A 45 13.99 -12.15 -11.75
C LEU A 45 12.54 -11.63 -11.78
N LYS A 46 11.70 -12.05 -10.82
CA LYS A 46 10.31 -11.55 -10.72
C LYS A 46 10.29 -10.06 -10.38
N VAL A 47 11.20 -9.62 -9.51
CA VAL A 47 11.31 -8.18 -9.14
C VAL A 47 11.70 -7.34 -10.36
N ILE A 48 12.68 -7.75 -11.15
CA ILE A 48 13.06 -7.03 -12.39
C ILE A 48 11.87 -6.97 -13.36
N LEU A 49 11.14 -8.06 -13.50
CA LEU A 49 9.99 -8.15 -14.39
C LEU A 49 8.80 -7.29 -13.90
N ILE A 50 8.58 -7.19 -12.58
CA ILE A 50 7.64 -6.23 -11.98
C ILE A 50 8.06 -4.80 -12.34
N LEU A 51 9.34 -4.43 -12.15
CA LEU A 51 9.84 -3.09 -12.49
C LEU A 51 9.64 -2.74 -13.97
N LEU A 52 9.82 -3.72 -14.86
CA LEU A 52 9.56 -3.53 -16.28
C LEU A 52 8.08 -3.23 -16.56
N PHE A 53 7.16 -4.00 -15.97
CA PHE A 53 5.72 -3.74 -16.15
C PHE A 53 5.26 -2.43 -15.52
N VAL A 54 5.84 -2.01 -14.39
CA VAL A 54 5.62 -0.68 -13.80
C VAL A 54 5.95 0.40 -14.82
N ILE A 55 7.14 0.36 -15.42
CA ILE A 55 7.57 1.36 -16.40
C ILE A 55 6.63 1.40 -17.60
N ILE A 56 6.25 0.23 -18.15
CA ILE A 56 5.30 0.17 -19.27
C ILE A 56 3.95 0.79 -18.89
N ASN A 57 3.38 0.41 -17.74
CA ASN A 57 2.11 0.96 -17.27
C ASN A 57 2.18 2.48 -17.07
N THR A 58 3.24 2.98 -16.44
CA THR A 58 3.45 4.43 -16.25
C THR A 58 3.55 5.15 -17.58
N MET A 59 4.29 4.61 -18.55
CA MET A 59 4.40 5.20 -19.88
C MET A 59 3.06 5.20 -20.62
N CYS A 60 2.31 4.10 -20.59
CA CYS A 60 0.97 4.02 -21.17
C CYS A 60 0.00 5.04 -20.56
N THR A 61 0.03 5.19 -19.23
CA THR A 61 -0.82 6.16 -18.51
C THR A 61 -0.46 7.60 -18.88
N LEU A 62 0.84 7.90 -18.94
CA LEU A 62 1.34 9.22 -19.30
C LEU A 62 1.04 9.58 -20.77
N LEU A 63 1.25 8.63 -21.69
CA LEU A 63 0.90 8.79 -23.10
C LEU A 63 -0.61 8.97 -23.29
N GLY A 64 -1.43 8.16 -22.61
CA GLY A 64 -2.88 8.29 -22.64
C GLY A 64 -3.34 9.68 -22.21
N ALA A 65 -2.80 10.21 -21.11
CA ALA A 65 -3.10 11.57 -20.66
C ALA A 65 -2.60 12.65 -21.64
N TYR A 66 -1.39 12.49 -22.19
CA TYR A 66 -0.79 13.43 -23.13
C TYR A 66 -1.59 13.52 -24.44
N MET A 67 -2.17 12.41 -24.92
CA MET A 67 -2.95 12.33 -26.16
C MET A 67 -4.26 13.14 -26.12
N ILE A 68 -4.77 13.50 -24.95
CA ILE A 68 -6.02 14.29 -24.84
C ILE A 68 -5.87 15.64 -25.55
N ARG A 69 -4.74 16.33 -25.37
CA ARG A 69 -4.50 17.65 -25.97
C ARG A 69 -4.54 17.64 -27.51
N PRO A 70 -3.76 16.80 -28.23
CA PRO A 70 -3.83 16.74 -29.69
C PRO A 70 -5.17 16.20 -30.19
N ILE A 71 -5.85 15.31 -29.45
CA ILE A 71 -7.19 14.84 -29.83
C ILE A 71 -8.17 16.02 -29.86
N ILE A 72 -8.18 16.87 -28.84
CA ILE A 72 -9.03 18.06 -28.78
C ILE A 72 -8.66 19.04 -29.91
N ASN A 73 -7.38 19.39 -30.04
CA ASN A 73 -6.92 20.43 -30.96
C ASN A 73 -7.00 20.05 -32.44
N ASN A 74 -7.00 18.76 -32.78
CA ASN A 74 -7.03 18.31 -34.17
C ASN A 74 -8.42 17.86 -34.63
N TYR A 75 -9.28 17.41 -33.71
CA TYR A 75 -10.56 16.78 -34.08
C TYR A 75 -11.81 17.44 -33.49
N ILE A 76 -11.71 18.18 -32.37
CA ILE A 76 -12.87 18.83 -31.72
C ILE A 76 -12.87 20.33 -31.98
N LEU A 77 -11.74 21.00 -31.79
CA LEU A 77 -11.55 22.43 -32.07
C LEU A 77 -10.30 22.62 -32.94
N PRO A 78 -10.35 22.28 -34.25
CA PRO A 78 -9.22 22.46 -35.15
C PRO A 78 -8.73 23.90 -35.17
N ILE A 79 -7.47 24.11 -34.77
CA ILE A 79 -6.85 25.45 -34.74
C ILE A 79 -6.74 26.04 -36.15
N ASP A 80 -6.67 25.17 -37.17
CA ASP A 80 -6.56 25.55 -38.59
C ASP A 80 -7.92 25.94 -39.23
N GLY A 81 -9.02 25.92 -38.46
CA GLY A 81 -10.36 26.30 -38.96
C GLY A 81 -11.03 25.28 -39.88
N SER A 82 -10.48 24.06 -39.98
CA SER A 82 -11.09 22.95 -40.73
C SER A 82 -12.32 22.37 -40.02
N ASN A 83 -13.22 21.73 -40.78
CA ASN A 83 -14.40 21.09 -40.21
C ASN A 83 -14.00 19.91 -39.31
N PRO A 84 -14.63 19.74 -38.13
CA PRO A 84 -14.40 18.60 -37.26
C PRO A 84 -14.57 17.26 -38.01
N SER A 85 -13.54 16.41 -38.00
CA SER A 85 -13.58 15.09 -38.64
C SER A 85 -13.92 13.99 -37.62
N LEU A 86 -15.18 13.55 -37.62
CA LEU A 86 -15.67 12.49 -36.71
C LEU A 86 -14.91 11.17 -36.87
N THR A 87 -14.58 10.79 -38.10
CA THR A 87 -13.84 9.54 -38.38
C THR A 87 -12.43 9.56 -37.78
N GLY A 88 -11.75 10.71 -37.86
CA GLY A 88 -10.42 10.90 -37.28
C GLY A 88 -10.44 10.90 -35.75
N LEU A 89 -11.47 11.51 -35.16
CA LEU A 89 -11.70 11.50 -33.72
C LEU A 89 -11.86 10.08 -33.18
N VAL A 90 -12.72 9.27 -33.81
CA VAL A 90 -12.95 7.87 -33.40
C VAL A 90 -11.67 7.05 -33.52
N GLY A 91 -10.90 7.22 -34.61
CA GLY A 91 -9.62 6.54 -34.77
C GLY A 91 -8.60 6.89 -33.69
N ALA A 92 -8.48 8.18 -33.34
CA ALA A 92 -7.58 8.64 -32.28
C ALA A 92 -8.02 8.17 -30.88
N LEU A 93 -9.33 8.13 -30.62
CA LEU A 93 -9.87 7.58 -29.38
C LEU A 93 -9.67 6.07 -29.26
N LEU A 94 -9.81 5.32 -30.36
CA LEU A 94 -9.52 3.89 -30.39
C LEU A 94 -8.03 3.61 -30.14
N LEU A 95 -7.14 4.41 -30.73
CA LEU A 95 -5.70 4.33 -30.47
C LEU A 95 -5.39 4.59 -29.00
N MET A 96 -5.93 5.68 -28.44
CA MET A 96 -5.77 6.03 -27.02
C MET A 96 -6.31 4.90 -26.12
N GLY A 97 -7.49 4.36 -26.44
CA GLY A 97 -8.08 3.23 -25.75
C GLY A 97 -7.17 1.99 -25.79
N GLY A 98 -6.57 1.68 -26.94
CA GLY A 98 -5.62 0.59 -27.09
C GLY A 98 -4.36 0.75 -26.22
N ILE A 99 -3.80 1.96 -26.14
CA ILE A 99 -2.64 2.25 -25.29
C ILE A 99 -2.99 2.11 -23.81
N LEU A 100 -4.16 2.62 -23.39
CA LEU A 100 -4.63 2.48 -22.01
C LEU A 100 -4.93 1.02 -21.65
N LEU A 101 -5.54 0.26 -22.56
CA LEU A 101 -5.76 -1.17 -22.38
C LEU A 101 -4.44 -1.93 -22.21
N MET A 102 -3.42 -1.61 -22.99
CA MET A 102 -2.08 -2.17 -22.80
C MET A 102 -1.51 -1.84 -21.42
N GLY A 103 -1.69 -0.60 -20.95
CA GLY A 103 -1.32 -0.18 -19.59
C GLY A 103 -2.03 -0.99 -18.51
N VAL A 104 -3.35 -1.20 -18.64
CA VAL A 104 -4.14 -2.03 -17.72
C VAL A 104 -3.66 -3.47 -17.69
N ILE A 105 -3.32 -4.05 -18.85
CA ILE A 105 -2.78 -5.41 -18.93
C ILE A 105 -1.41 -5.48 -18.22
N ALA A 106 -0.53 -4.51 -18.47
CA ALA A 106 0.77 -4.42 -17.78
C ALA A 106 0.60 -4.31 -16.26
N ALA A 107 -0.31 -3.45 -15.80
CA ALA A 107 -0.63 -3.29 -14.39
C ALA A 107 -1.19 -4.60 -13.79
N TYR A 108 -2.06 -5.31 -14.50
CA TYR A 108 -2.59 -6.59 -14.04
C TYR A 108 -1.48 -7.63 -13.83
N PHE A 109 -0.57 -7.78 -14.79
CA PHE A 109 0.56 -8.71 -14.66
C PHE A 109 1.52 -8.30 -13.55
N GLN A 110 1.85 -7.01 -13.44
CA GLN A 110 2.62 -6.46 -12.33
C GLN A 110 2.01 -6.86 -10.98
N ASN A 111 0.72 -6.60 -10.78
CA ASN A 111 -0.01 -6.90 -9.55
C ASN A 111 -0.04 -8.40 -9.26
N ARG A 112 -0.34 -9.22 -10.27
CA ARG A 112 -0.43 -10.69 -10.12
C ARG A 112 0.90 -11.29 -9.67
N ILE A 113 2.00 -10.84 -10.25
CA ILE A 113 3.34 -11.33 -9.92
C ILE A 113 3.77 -10.82 -8.56
N MET A 114 3.46 -9.56 -8.25
CA MET A 114 3.77 -8.99 -6.94
C MET A 114 3.03 -9.70 -5.81
N MET A 115 1.75 -10.04 -5.99
CA MET A 115 1.00 -10.85 -5.02
C MET A 115 1.72 -12.17 -4.70
N GLY A 116 2.25 -12.85 -5.71
CA GLY A 116 3.03 -14.08 -5.50
C GLY A 116 4.33 -13.85 -4.72
N VAL A 117 5.04 -12.75 -4.99
CA VAL A 117 6.28 -12.38 -4.29
C VAL A 117 5.99 -11.99 -2.84
N SER A 118 4.98 -11.17 -2.57
CA SER A 118 4.57 -10.76 -1.22
C SER A 118 4.17 -11.97 -0.37
N GLN A 119 3.39 -12.91 -0.92
CA GLN A 119 3.00 -14.11 -0.18
C GLN A 119 4.19 -15.02 0.14
N LYS A 120 5.17 -15.12 -0.78
CA LYS A 120 6.43 -15.82 -0.50
C LYS A 120 7.21 -15.14 0.62
N ALA A 121 7.33 -13.81 0.59
CA ALA A 121 7.98 -13.05 1.66
C ALA A 121 7.29 -13.27 3.03
N VAL A 122 5.95 -13.20 3.08
CA VAL A 122 5.15 -13.48 4.29
C VAL A 122 5.42 -14.88 4.81
N LYS A 123 5.47 -15.89 3.93
CA LYS A 123 5.77 -17.28 4.33
C LYS A 123 7.15 -17.40 4.98
N GLU A 124 8.17 -16.75 4.42
CA GLU A 124 9.52 -16.76 4.98
C GLU A 124 9.57 -16.03 6.33
N ILE A 125 8.90 -14.88 6.46
CA ILE A 125 8.78 -14.15 7.74
C ILE A 125 8.11 -15.01 8.80
N ARG A 126 7.00 -15.70 8.46
CA ARG A 126 6.30 -16.61 9.39
C ARG A 126 7.21 -17.76 9.81
N ARG A 127 8.00 -18.33 8.90
CA ARG A 127 8.95 -19.40 9.22
C ARG A 127 10.01 -18.93 10.21
N ASP A 128 10.61 -17.76 9.97
CA ASP A 128 11.67 -17.23 10.81
C ASP A 128 11.14 -16.80 12.18
N LEU A 129 9.93 -16.24 12.23
CA LEU A 129 9.22 -15.94 13.46
C LEU A 129 8.92 -17.21 14.26
N PHE A 130 8.41 -18.26 13.60
CA PHE A 130 8.11 -19.55 14.24
C PHE A 130 9.38 -20.17 14.86
N ASN A 131 10.47 -20.21 14.09
CA ASN A 131 11.77 -20.70 14.55
C ASN A 131 12.30 -19.92 15.76
N LYS A 132 12.01 -18.62 15.84
CA LYS A 132 12.40 -17.78 16.97
C LYS A 132 11.53 -18.04 18.19
N VAL A 133 10.21 -18.13 18.01
CA VAL A 133 9.24 -18.37 19.09
C VAL A 133 9.49 -19.71 19.77
N GLN A 134 9.78 -20.77 19.02
CA GLN A 134 10.09 -22.09 19.59
C GLN A 134 11.31 -22.13 20.51
N LYS A 135 12.23 -21.16 20.38
CA LYS A 135 13.45 -21.06 21.21
C LYS A 135 13.29 -20.14 22.43
N LEU A 136 12.10 -19.59 22.65
CA LEU A 136 11.85 -18.71 23.79
C LEU A 136 11.68 -19.51 25.09
N PRO A 137 12.12 -18.97 26.24
CA PRO A 137 11.96 -19.63 27.53
C PRO A 137 10.47 -19.71 27.93
N VAL A 138 10.10 -20.73 28.70
CA VAL A 138 8.72 -20.97 29.17
C VAL A 138 8.09 -19.73 29.81
N ARG A 139 8.87 -18.97 30.60
CA ARG A 139 8.43 -17.72 31.23
C ARG A 139 7.85 -16.69 30.25
N PHE A 140 8.31 -16.67 29.00
CA PHE A 140 7.74 -15.80 27.97
C PHE A 140 6.28 -16.15 27.67
N PHE A 141 5.95 -17.44 27.66
CA PHE A 141 4.60 -17.94 27.41
C PHE A 141 3.66 -17.78 28.61
N ASP A 142 4.21 -17.75 29.83
CA ASP A 142 3.42 -17.49 31.05
C ASP A 142 3.03 -16.00 31.20
N THR A 143 3.83 -15.10 30.62
CA THR A 143 3.65 -13.64 30.77
C THR A 143 2.85 -13.01 29.62
N ASN A 144 2.73 -13.69 28.48
CA ASN A 144 2.02 -13.20 27.30
C ASN A 144 0.82 -14.09 27.00
N ASN A 145 -0.34 -13.50 26.72
CA ASN A 145 -1.52 -14.26 26.35
C ASN A 145 -1.29 -15.01 25.03
N HIS A 146 -1.69 -16.28 24.97
CA HIS A 146 -1.56 -17.10 23.77
C HIS A 146 -2.23 -16.45 22.55
N GLY A 147 -3.38 -15.79 22.76
CA GLY A 147 -4.10 -15.05 21.71
C GLY A 147 -3.31 -13.87 21.13
N ASP A 148 -2.54 -13.17 21.96
CA ASP A 148 -1.72 -12.04 21.50
C ASP A 148 -0.57 -12.54 20.62
N ILE A 149 0.04 -13.67 20.96
CA ILE A 149 1.10 -14.28 20.16
C ILE A 149 0.57 -14.67 18.78
N MET A 150 -0.59 -15.32 18.73
CA MET A 150 -1.22 -15.74 17.46
C MET A 150 -1.66 -14.54 16.63
N SER A 151 -2.25 -13.52 17.25
CA SER A 151 -2.63 -12.28 16.56
C SER A 151 -1.44 -11.60 15.90
N ARG A 152 -0.28 -11.55 16.57
CA ARG A 152 0.95 -11.00 15.96
C ARG A 152 1.51 -11.90 14.86
N PHE A 153 1.36 -13.21 14.99
CA PHE A 153 1.80 -14.16 13.96
C PHE A 153 0.98 -14.06 12.67
N THR A 154 -0.32 -13.79 12.79
CA THR A 154 -1.23 -13.64 11.65
C THR A 154 -1.30 -12.18 11.23
N ASN A 155 -1.92 -11.32 12.04
CA ASN A 155 -2.33 -9.97 11.66
C ASN A 155 -1.15 -9.01 11.44
N ASP A 156 -0.14 -9.01 12.32
CA ASP A 156 1.03 -8.11 12.12
C ASP A 156 1.81 -8.53 10.87
N VAL A 157 2.00 -9.84 10.67
CA VAL A 157 2.75 -10.36 9.52
C VAL A 157 1.98 -10.19 8.21
N ASP A 158 0.66 -10.38 8.21
CA ASP A 158 -0.19 -10.11 7.05
C ASP A 158 -0.19 -8.62 6.69
N SER A 159 -0.29 -7.75 7.70
CA SER A 159 -0.19 -6.30 7.52
C SER A 159 1.15 -5.87 6.92
N ILE A 160 2.25 -6.51 7.32
CA ILE A 160 3.56 -6.32 6.68
C ILE A 160 3.51 -6.78 5.22
N GLY A 161 2.90 -7.93 4.93
CA GLY A 161 2.75 -8.45 3.56
C GLY A 161 1.98 -7.49 2.65
N GLU A 162 0.88 -6.93 3.14
CA GLU A 162 0.07 -5.94 2.42
C GLU A 162 0.82 -4.63 2.21
N MET A 163 1.50 -4.12 3.24
CA MET A 163 2.37 -2.94 3.11
C MET A 163 3.46 -3.15 2.05
N LEU A 164 4.09 -4.33 2.04
CA LEU A 164 5.12 -4.67 1.06
C LEU A 164 4.58 -4.76 -0.37
N ASN A 165 3.33 -5.19 -0.54
CA ASN A 165 2.64 -5.17 -1.83
C ASN A 165 2.45 -3.72 -2.31
N ASN A 166 1.91 -2.86 -1.45
CA ASN A 166 1.58 -1.46 -1.76
C ASN A 166 2.79 -0.54 -1.97
N ILE A 167 3.95 -0.80 -1.34
CA ILE A 167 5.13 0.07 -1.49
C ILE A 167 5.76 -0.02 -2.89
N VAL A 168 5.63 -1.18 -3.54
CA VAL A 168 6.29 -1.44 -4.82
C VAL A 168 5.34 -1.24 -6.00
N ILE A 169 4.03 -1.21 -5.74
CA ILE A 169 3.00 -0.82 -6.70
C ILE A 169 2.90 0.70 -6.71
#